data_AF-A0A7T5RKJ7-F1
#
_entry.id   AF-A0A7T5RKJ7-F1
#
_cell.length_a   1.000
_cell.length_b   1.000
_cell.length_c   1.000
_cell.angle_alpha   90.00
_cell.angle_beta   90.00
_cell.angle_gamma   90.00
#
_symmetry.space_group_name_H-M   'P 1'
#
loop_
_entity.id
_entity.type
_entity.pdbx_description
1 polymer ?
#
loop_
_entity_poly.entity_id
_entity_poly.type
_entity_poly.pdbx_seq_one_letter_code
_entity_poly.pdbx_strand_id
1 'polypeptide(L)'
;MGQGSSPLRWLIVLVALLVGLGGGYYYGLQQGVAKEKAAGEARKKDAEKEAAKAINPFEQTTTNPFSKSPTNPFEDVKVNPFK
;
A
#
# COMPACT_ATOMS: atom_id res chain seq x y z
N MET A 1 -39.45 -40.98 27.17
CA MET A 1 -39.76 -39.71 27.87
C MET A 1 -39.93 -38.63 26.80
N GLY A 2 -41.17 -38.34 26.44
CA GLY A 2 -41.50 -37.44 25.33
C GLY A 2 -41.27 -35.99 25.74
N GLN A 3 -40.19 -35.40 25.24
CA GLN A 3 -39.95 -33.96 25.37
C GLN A 3 -40.78 -33.27 24.29
N GLY A 4 -42.04 -32.96 24.62
CA GLY A 4 -42.90 -32.16 23.75
C GLY A 4 -42.21 -30.82 23.47
N SER A 5 -41.78 -30.59 22.23
CA SER A 5 -41.23 -29.31 21.79
C SER A 5 -42.32 -28.26 21.90
N SER A 6 -42.33 -27.50 23.01
CA SER A 6 -43.30 -26.43 23.20
C SER A 6 -43.14 -25.40 22.07
N PRO A 7 -44.21 -25.05 21.35
CA PRO A 7 -44.14 -24.13 20.20
C PRO A 7 -43.55 -22.77 20.59
N LEU A 8 -43.72 -22.37 21.85
CA LEU A 8 -43.13 -21.17 22.43
C LEU A 8 -41.59 -21.17 22.42
N ARG A 9 -40.95 -22.31 22.65
CA ARG A 9 -39.47 -22.43 22.61
C ARG A 9 -38.96 -22.22 21.18
N TRP A 10 -39.63 -22.82 20.21
CA TRP A 10 -39.30 -22.63 18.79
C TRP A 10 -39.48 -21.18 18.33
N LEU A 11 -40.52 -20.51 18.83
CA LEU A 11 -40.74 -19.08 18.58
C LEU A 11 -39.59 -18.22 19.10
N ILE A 12 -39.12 -18.48 20.32
CA ILE A 12 -37.98 -17.75 20.91
C ILE A 12 -36.70 -17.97 20.09
N VAL A 13 -36.44 -19.21 19.66
CA VAL A 13 -35.27 -19.53 18.81
C VAL A 13 -35.36 -18.80 17.46
N LEU A 14 -36.54 -18.77 16.83
CA LEU A 14 -36.75 -18.06 15.56
C LEU A 14 -36.51 -16.55 15.71
N VAL A 15 -37.02 -15.94 16.78
CA VAL A 15 -36.81 -14.52 17.05
C VAL A 15 -35.33 -14.21 17.30
N ALA A 16 -34.64 -15.02 18.11
CA ALA A 16 -33.21 -14.85 18.35
C ALA A 16 -32.38 -15.00 17.07
N LEU A 17 -32.75 -15.93 16.18
CA LEU A 17 -32.10 -16.12 14.89
C LEU A 17 -32.25 -14.89 14.00
N LEU A 18 -33.47 -14.34 13.90
CA LEU A 18 -33.75 -13.14 13.09
C LEU A 18 -33.02 -11.91 13.61
N VAL A 19 -32.96 -11.74 14.94
CA VAL A 19 -32.21 -10.64 15.57
C VAL A 19 -30.70 -10.81 15.34
N GLY A 20 -30.16 -12.02 15.44
CA GLY A 20 -28.76 -12.31 15.16
C GLY A 20 -28.38 -12.07 13.70
N LEU A 21 -29.24 -12.49 12.75
CA LEU A 21 -29.07 -12.24 11.32
C LEU A 21 -29.13 -10.74 10.99
N GLY A 22 -30.15 -10.03 11.50
CA GLY A 22 -30.32 -8.60 11.25
C GLY A 22 -29.19 -7.76 11.86
N GLY A 23 -28.84 -8.04 13.12
CA GLY A 23 -27.75 -7.35 13.82
C GLY A 23 -26.39 -7.64 13.20
N GLY A 24 -26.12 -8.91 12.85
CA GLY A 24 -24.88 -9.32 12.19
C GLY A 24 -24.72 -8.72 10.79
N TYR A 25 -25.81 -8.63 10.01
CA TYR A 25 -25.79 -8.02 8.68
C TYR A 25 -25.50 -6.50 8.76
N TYR A 26 -26.18 -5.79 9.67
CA TYR A 26 -25.96 -4.36 9.85
C TYR A 26 -24.53 -4.04 10.33
N TYR A 27 -24.04 -4.82 11.30
CA TYR A 27 -22.70 -4.63 11.86
C TYR A 27 -21.60 -5.02 10.87
N GLY A 28 -21.80 -6.09 10.11
CA GLY A 28 -20.87 -6.56 9.07
C GLY A 28 -20.72 -5.56 7.92
N LEU A 29 -21.82 -4.94 7.47
CA LEU A 29 -21.80 -3.90 6.44
C LEU A 29 -20.96 -2.67 6.87
N GLN A 30 -21.13 -2.20 8.11
CA GLN A 30 -20.33 -1.07 8.60
C GLN A 30 -18.83 -1.41 8.67
N GLN A 31 -18.46 -2.61 9.12
CA GLN A 31 -17.06 -3.02 9.18
C GLN A 31 -16.44 -3.25 7.80
N GLY A 32 -17.21 -3.75 6.83
CA GLY A 32 -16.77 -3.94 5.45
C GLY A 32 -16.35 -2.62 4.80
N VAL A 33 -17.21 -1.60 4.87
CA VAL A 33 -16.96 -0.28 4.28
C VAL A 33 -15.78 0.43 4.96
N ALA A 34 -15.63 0.28 6.27
CA ALA A 34 -14.50 0.84 7.01
C ALA A 34 -13.16 0.21 6.59
N LYS A 35 -13.12 -1.13 6.44
CA LYS A 35 -11.93 -1.84 5.95
C LYS A 35 -11.60 -1.48 4.51
N GLU A 36 -12.60 -1.32 3.65
CA GLU A 36 -12.40 -0.99 2.25
C GLU A 36 -11.88 0.45 2.06
N LYS A 37 -12.37 1.40 2.87
CA LYS A 37 -11.81 2.76 2.91
C LYS A 37 -10.35 2.78 3.36
N ALA A 38 -10.03 2.08 4.44
CA ALA A 38 -8.66 2.01 4.94
C ALA A 38 -7.70 1.35 3.94
N ALA A 39 -8.14 0.27 3.28
CA ALA A 39 -7.36 -0.40 2.24
C ALA A 39 -7.22 0.47 0.97
N GLY A 40 -8.26 1.22 0.61
CA GLY A 40 -8.26 2.15 -0.52
C GLY A 40 -7.31 3.32 -0.31
N GLU A 41 -7.27 3.91 0.89
CA GLU A 41 -6.34 4.99 1.22
C GLU A 41 -4.88 4.51 1.27
N ALA A 42 -4.62 3.30 1.78
CA ALA A 42 -3.29 2.70 1.75
C ALA A 42 -2.81 2.51 0.30
N ARG A 43 -3.64 1.91 -0.56
CA ARG A 43 -3.31 1.72 -1.98
C ARG A 43 -3.10 3.03 -2.73
N LYS A 44 -3.86 4.09 -2.42
CA LYS A 44 -3.65 5.41 -3.02
C LYS A 44 -2.30 6.01 -2.62
N LYS A 45 -1.94 5.94 -1.33
CA LYS A 45 -0.65 6.45 -0.85
C LYS A 45 0.53 5.68 -1.42
N ASP A 46 0.41 4.37 -1.59
CA ASP A 46 1.48 3.57 -2.20
C ASP A 46 1.60 3.87 -3.71
N ALA A 47 0.47 3.96 -4.43
CA ALA A 47 0.47 4.33 -5.84
C ALA A 47 1.01 5.76 -6.08
N GLU A 48 0.71 6.71 -5.19
CA GLU A 48 1.21 8.08 -5.28
C GLU A 48 2.72 8.16 -5.02
N LYS A 49 3.24 7.36 -4.08
CA LYS A 49 4.69 7.24 -3.85
C LYS A 49 5.41 6.57 -5.01
N GLU A 50 4.83 5.54 -5.61
CA GLU A 50 5.42 4.89 -6.78
C GLU A 50 5.40 5.81 -8.00
N ALA A 51 4.30 6.55 -8.23
CA ALA A 51 4.23 7.54 -9.30
C ALA A 51 5.23 8.69 -9.08
N ALA A 52 5.38 9.17 -7.85
CA ALA A 52 6.37 10.18 -7.51
C ALA A 52 7.80 9.69 -7.74
N LYS A 53 8.11 8.43 -7.39
CA LYS A 53 9.42 7.81 -7.68
C LYS A 53 9.67 7.63 -9.17
N ALA A 54 8.66 7.21 -9.94
CA ALA A 54 8.78 6.97 -11.37
C ALA A 54 9.04 8.26 -12.17
N ILE A 55 8.53 9.40 -11.69
CA ILE A 55 8.68 10.70 -12.37
C ILE A 55 9.87 11.50 -11.81
N ASN A 56 10.42 11.14 -10.64
CA ASN A 56 11.48 11.91 -9.99
C ASN A 56 12.77 11.95 -10.84
N PRO A 57 13.08 13.09 -11.49
CA PRO A 57 14.26 13.19 -12.35
C PRO A 57 15.57 13.28 -11.55
N PHE A 58 15.49 13.45 -10.22
CA PHE A 58 16.65 13.58 -9.34
C PHE A 58 17.16 12.25 -8.77
N GLU A 59 16.38 11.17 -8.85
CA GLU A 59 16.83 9.83 -8.42
C GLU A 59 17.79 9.19 -9.45
N GLN A 60 17.86 9.71 -10.67
CA GLN A 60 18.53 9.02 -11.77
C GLN A 60 20.05 9.17 -11.82
N THR A 61 20.69 10.06 -11.05
CA THR A 61 22.15 10.22 -11.16
C THR A 61 22.80 10.70 -9.85
N THR A 62 23.29 9.75 -9.05
CA THR A 62 24.33 10.01 -8.03
C THR A 62 25.75 9.95 -8.62
N THR A 63 25.88 9.89 -9.96
CA THR A 63 27.19 9.93 -10.61
C THR A 63 27.70 11.36 -10.58
N ASN A 64 28.52 11.68 -9.57
CA ASN A 64 29.26 12.92 -9.49
C ASN A 64 30.04 13.14 -10.83
N PRO A 65 29.76 14.20 -11.60
CA PRO A 65 30.42 14.44 -12.89
C PRO A 65 31.93 14.71 -12.74
N PHE A 66 32.39 15.03 -11.52
CA PHE A 66 33.81 15.21 -11.19
C PHE A 66 34.48 13.95 -10.62
N SER A 67 33.80 12.79 -10.66
CA SER A 67 34.39 11.51 -10.24
C SER A 67 35.48 11.00 -11.18
N LYS A 68 35.48 11.46 -12.44
CA LYS A 68 36.60 11.25 -13.35
C LYS A 68 37.68 12.26 -13.01
N SER A 69 38.83 11.76 -12.56
CA SER A 69 40.04 12.56 -12.33
C SER A 69 40.27 13.51 -13.51
N PRO A 70 40.59 14.80 -13.26
CA PRO A 70 40.89 15.73 -14.33
C PRO A 70 42.17 15.27 -15.03
N THR A 71 42.04 14.62 -16.19
CA THR A 71 43.18 14.35 -17.07
C THR A 71 43.79 15.69 -17.44
N ASN A 72 45.01 15.94 -16.99
CA ASN A 72 45.70 17.20 -17.26
C ASN A 72 45.98 17.30 -18.78
N PRO A 73 45.42 18.30 -19.48
CA PRO A 73 45.53 18.42 -20.94
C PRO A 73 46.95 18.74 -21.43
N PHE A 74 47.89 19.01 -20.52
CA PHE A 74 49.28 19.31 -20.84
C PHE A 74 50.25 18.15 -20.56
N GLU A 75 49.76 16.96 -20.18
CA GLU A 75 50.66 15.82 -19.92
C GLU A 75 51.45 15.38 -21.16
N ASP A 76 50.89 15.57 -22.35
CA ASP A 76 51.51 15.12 -23.61
C ASP A 76 52.18 16.26 -24.40
N VAL A 77 52.43 17.41 -23.76
CA VAL A 77 53.10 18.53 -24.43
C VAL A 77 54.61 18.41 -24.26
N LYS A 78 55.30 18.20 -25.38
CA LYS A 78 56.76 18.16 -25.46
C LYS A 78 57.32 19.57 -25.22
N VAL A 79 57.61 19.88 -23.96
CA VAL A 79 58.10 21.20 -23.49
C VAL A 79 59.47 21.63 -24.06
N ASN A 80 60.16 20.74 -24.79
CA ASN A 80 61.46 21.07 -25.38
C ASN A 80 61.41 20.97 -26.93
N PRO A 81 61.44 22.12 -27.63
CA PRO A 81 61.46 22.16 -29.10
C PRO A 81 62.83 21.86 -29.73
N PHE A 82 63.88 21.61 -28.93
CA PHE A 82 65.25 21.32 -29.39
C PHE A 82 65.73 19.90 -29.03
N LYS A 83 64.80 18.98 -28.72
CA LYS A 83 65.07 17.54 -28.64
C LYS A 83 64.76 16.85 -29.97
#